data_AF-A0A850KIH9-F1
#
_entry.id   AF-A0A850KIH9-F1
#
_cell.length_a   1.000
_cell.length_b   1.000
_cell.length_c   1.000
_cell.angle_alpha   90.00
_cell.angle_beta   90.00
_cell.angle_gamma   90.00
#
_symmetry.space_group_name_H-M   'P 1'
#
loop_
_entity.id
_entity.type
_entity.pdbx_description
1 polymer ?
#
loop_
_entity_poly.entity_id
_entity_poly.type
_entity_poly.pdbx_seq_one_letter_code
_entity_poly.pdbx_strand_id
1 'polypeptide(L)'
;SITTPMCLLQERNQLEKIQVHPIKRGRFSRKFTLVTRAGGMEKTAEVVAKKSQKILREQLFPDLFKQLPWLEQTILWGEST
;
A
#
# COMPACT_ATOMS: atom_id res chain seq x y z
N SER A 1 -15.89 2.19 -10.24
CA SER A 1 -14.47 2.56 -10.49
C SER A 1 -13.57 1.49 -9.90
N ILE A 2 -12.42 1.20 -10.51
CA ILE A 2 -11.38 0.33 -9.94
C ILE A 2 -10.42 1.22 -9.16
N THR A 3 -10.06 0.84 -7.93
CA THR A 3 -9.17 1.59 -7.05
C THR A 3 -8.09 0.70 -6.44
N THR A 4 -7.15 1.29 -5.71
CA THR A 4 -6.08 0.55 -5.01
C THR A 4 -6.05 0.90 -3.53
N PRO A 5 -5.49 0.03 -2.66
CA PRO A 5 -5.42 0.28 -1.22
C PRO A 5 -4.81 1.64 -0.85
N MET A 6 -3.78 2.07 -1.58
CA MET A 6 -3.15 3.38 -1.38
C MET A 6 -4.10 4.55 -1.65
N CYS A 7 -4.92 4.47 -2.69
CA CYS A 7 -5.89 5.51 -3.00
C CYS A 7 -7.00 5.57 -1.93
N LEU A 8 -7.43 4.42 -1.41
CA LEU A 8 -8.37 4.37 -0.30
C LEU A 8 -7.79 4.98 0.98
N LEU A 9 -6.50 4.74 1.26
CA LEU A 9 -5.81 5.34 2.40
C LEU A 9 -5.70 6.87 2.30
N GLN A 10 -5.48 7.40 1.09
CA GLN A 10 -5.44 8.85 0.84
C GLN A 10 -6.80 9.51 1.13
N GLU A 11 -7.89 8.84 0.77
CA GLU A 11 -9.26 9.31 0.95
C GLU A 11 -9.94 8.70 2.20
N ARG A 12 -9.16 8.31 3.22
CA ARG A 12 -9.69 7.58 4.40
C ARG A 12 -10.88 8.25 5.11
N ASN A 13 -10.96 9.58 5.05
CA ASN A 13 -12.05 10.35 5.65
C ASN A 13 -13.38 10.27 4.88
N GLN A 14 -13.35 9.73 3.65
CA GLN A 14 -14.52 9.57 2.80
C GLN A 14 -15.07 8.13 2.81
N LEU A 15 -14.41 7.19 3.52
CA LEU A 15 -14.77 5.77 3.50
C LEU A 15 -16.19 5.51 4.01
N GLU A 16 -16.69 6.31 4.95
CA GLU A 16 -18.07 6.21 5.44
C GLU A 16 -19.12 6.56 4.37
N LYS A 17 -18.73 7.25 3.30
CA LYS A 17 -19.62 7.71 2.22
C LYS A 17 -19.58 6.81 0.99
N ILE A 18 -18.77 5.75 1.00
CA ILE A 18 -18.59 4.84 -0.13
C ILE A 18 -18.69 3.39 0.29
N GLN A 19 -18.98 2.51 -0.67
CA GLN A 19 -18.89 1.07 -0.47
C GLN A 19 -17.67 0.53 -1.21
N VAL A 20 -16.84 -0.23 -0.50
CA VAL A 20 -15.64 -0.84 -1.06
C VAL A 20 -15.83 -2.36 -1.08
N HIS A 21 -15.71 -2.94 -2.27
CA HIS A 21 -15.84 -4.38 -2.46
C HIS A 21 -14.59 -4.95 -3.16
N PRO A 22 -14.14 -6.15 -2.77
CA PRO A 22 -13.05 -6.82 -3.46
C PRO A 22 -13.47 -7.22 -4.88
N ILE A 23 -12.53 -7.13 -5.81
CA ILE A 23 -12.69 -7.68 -7.16
C ILE A 23 -12.63 -9.22 -7.06
N LYS A 24 -13.75 -9.90 -7.37
CA LYS A 24 -13.89 -11.36 -7.20
C LYS A 24 -13.35 -12.18 -8.38
N ARG A 25 -13.11 -11.57 -9.54
CA ARG A 25 -12.63 -12.24 -10.77
C ARG A 25 -11.53 -11.41 -11.41
N GLY A 26 -10.45 -12.09 -11.83
CA GLY A 26 -9.22 -11.44 -12.26
C GLY A 26 -8.37 -10.97 -11.07
N ARG A 27 -7.05 -10.94 -11.25
CA ARG A 27 -6.11 -10.48 -10.23
C ARG A 27 -5.34 -9.28 -10.77
N PHE A 28 -5.49 -8.15 -10.09
CA PHE A 28 -4.74 -6.93 -10.39
C PHE A 28 -3.76 -6.67 -9.27
N SER A 29 -2.53 -6.31 -9.63
CA SER A 29 -1.53 -5.86 -8.68
C SER A 29 -1.04 -4.47 -9.08
N ARG A 30 -0.67 -3.67 -8.09
CA ARG A 30 -0.01 -2.38 -8.30
C ARG A 30 1.19 -2.30 -7.37
N LYS A 31 2.38 -2.16 -7.95
CA LYS A 31 3.64 -2.05 -7.20
C LYS A 31 3.95 -0.58 -6.93
N PHE A 32 4.37 -0.28 -5.70
CA PHE A 32 4.94 1.02 -5.36
C PHE A 32 6.47 0.86 -5.33
N THR A 33 7.19 1.61 -6.16
CA THR A 33 8.63 1.44 -6.34
C THR A 33 9.34 2.77 -6.12
N LEU A 34 10.39 2.73 -5.30
CA LEU A 34 11.33 3.83 -5.17
C LEU A 34 12.45 3.62 -6.18
N VAL A 35 12.66 4.61 -7.05
CA VAL A 35 13.70 4.58 -8.07
C VAL A 35 14.75 5.63 -7.74
N THR A 36 16.02 5.27 -7.90
CA THR A 36 17.14 6.19 -7.77
C THR A 36 18.11 6.01 -8.94
N ARG A 37 19.02 6.98 -9.13
CA ARG A 37 20.05 6.91 -10.17
C ARG A 37 21.08 5.83 -9.80
N ALA A 38 21.46 5.00 -10.78
CA ALA A 38 22.50 4.00 -10.64
C ALA A 38 23.85 4.62 -10.23
N GLY A 39 24.59 3.96 -9.32
CA GLY A 39 25.83 4.49 -8.76
C GLY A 39 25.63 5.69 -7.80
N GLY A 40 24.37 5.98 -7.46
CA GLY A 40 23.99 7.04 -6.54
C GLY A 40 23.74 6.53 -5.11
N MET A 41 22.66 7.03 -4.50
CA MET A 41 22.30 6.79 -3.09
C MET A 41 21.58 5.46 -2.86
N GLU A 42 22.10 4.35 -3.37
CA GLU A 42 21.44 3.03 -3.36
C GLU A 42 21.09 2.57 -1.93
N LYS A 43 22.04 2.68 -1.00
CA LYS A 43 21.79 2.38 0.42
C LYS A 43 20.73 3.28 1.04
N THR A 44 20.73 4.56 0.71
CA THR A 44 19.70 5.51 1.20
C THR A 44 18.34 5.16 0.63
N ALA A 45 18.27 4.77 -0.66
CA ALA A 45 17.03 4.34 -1.30
C ALA A 45 16.45 3.12 -0.57
N GLU A 46 17.28 2.12 -0.28
CA GLU A 46 16.87 0.94 0.48
C GLU A 46 16.34 1.31 1.86
N VAL A 47 17.05 2.19 2.59
CA VAL A 47 16.62 2.68 3.91
C VAL A 47 15.29 3.42 3.83
N VAL A 48 15.11 4.30 2.84
CA VAL A 48 13.87 5.04 2.63
C VAL A 48 12.73 4.06 2.32
N ALA A 49 12.93 3.12 1.39
CA ALA A 49 11.92 2.13 1.05
C ALA A 49 11.49 1.29 2.26
N LYS A 50 12.45 0.79 3.04
CA LYS A 50 12.17 0.04 4.28
C LYS A 50 11.44 0.88 5.33
N LYS A 51 11.86 2.13 5.54
CA LYS A 51 11.17 3.04 6.48
C LYS A 51 9.76 3.38 6.02
N SER A 52 9.56 3.66 4.73
CA SER A 52 8.23 3.93 4.17
C SER A 52 7.32 2.73 4.32
N GLN A 53 7.80 1.51 4.03
CA GLN A 53 7.03 0.28 4.25
C GLN A 53 6.64 0.12 5.73
N LYS A 54 7.58 0.35 6.66
CA LYS A 54 7.33 0.28 8.09
C LYS A 54 6.24 1.26 8.52
N ILE A 55 6.35 2.54 8.12
CA ILE A 55 5.36 3.57 8.44
C ILE A 55 3.98 3.20 7.88
N LEU A 56 3.92 2.79 6.61
CA LEU A 56 2.67 2.39 5.98
C LEU A 56 2.03 1.21 6.75
N ARG A 57 2.80 0.16 7.03
CA ARG A 57 2.30 -1.05 7.70
C ARG A 57 1.86 -0.81 9.13
N GLU A 58 2.64 -0.07 9.91
CA GLU A 58 2.48 0.01 11.36
C GLU A 58 1.66 1.22 11.81
N GLN A 59 1.58 2.27 10.99
CA GLN A 59 0.98 3.55 11.40
C GLN A 59 -0.23 3.93 10.56
N LEU A 60 -0.21 3.68 9.24
CA LEU A 60 -1.23 4.24 8.34
C LEU A 60 -2.30 3.21 7.94
N PHE A 61 -1.88 2.03 7.49
CA PHE A 61 -2.81 0.98 7.06
C PHE A 61 -3.64 0.31 8.16
N PRO A 62 -3.23 0.24 9.44
CA PRO A 62 -4.06 -0.35 10.49
C PRO A 62 -5.46 0.30 10.59
N ASP A 63 -5.56 1.61 10.38
CA ASP A 63 -6.86 2.30 10.40
C ASP A 63 -7.75 1.94 9.20
N LEU A 64 -7.14 1.68 8.04
CA LEU A 64 -7.86 1.20 6.87
C LEU A 64 -8.33 -0.25 7.08
N PHE A 65 -7.52 -1.10 7.70
CA PHE A 65 -7.87 -2.50 7.98
C PHE A 65 -9.00 -2.64 9.00
N LYS A 66 -9.10 -1.74 9.98
CA LYS A 66 -10.25 -1.70 10.90
C LYS A 66 -11.58 -1.56 10.15
N GLN A 67 -11.60 -0.78 9.06
CA GLN A 67 -12.78 -0.56 8.24
C GLN A 67 -12.96 -1.62 7.15
N LEU A 68 -11.86 -2.15 6.62
CA LEU A 68 -11.84 -3.13 5.53
C LEU A 68 -10.90 -4.31 5.88
N PRO A 69 -11.30 -5.23 6.78
CA PRO A 69 -10.38 -6.26 7.31
C PRO A 69 -9.84 -7.22 6.26
N TRP A 70 -10.63 -7.50 5.23
CA TRP A 70 -10.23 -8.37 4.11
C TRP A 70 -9.03 -7.83 3.33
N LEU A 71 -8.74 -6.52 3.42
CA LEU A 71 -7.67 -5.88 2.65
C LEU A 71 -6.27 -6.27 3.16
N GLU A 72 -6.13 -6.55 4.46
CA GLU A 72 -4.84 -6.84 5.10
C GLU A 72 -4.12 -8.02 4.42
N GLN A 73 -4.87 -9.06 4.07
CA GLN A 73 -4.34 -10.28 3.45
C GLN A 73 -3.99 -10.09 1.96
N THR A 74 -4.33 -8.94 1.37
CA THR A 74 -4.11 -8.66 -0.06
C THR A 74 -2.84 -7.85 -0.32
N ILE A 75 -2.24 -7.26 0.72
CA ILE A 75 -1.08 -6.38 0.58
C ILE A 75 0.21 -7.17 0.82
N LEU A 76 1.14 -7.04 -0.12
CA LEU A 76 2.49 -7.58 -0.01
C LEU A 76 3.44 -6.45 0.37
N TRP A 77 4.18 -6.62 1.46
CA TRP A 77 5.12 -5.62 1.98
C TRP A 77 6.54 -5.94 1.49
N GLY A 78 7.05 -5.08 0.60
CA GLY A 78 8.36 -5.28 -0.01
C GLY A 78 8.40 -6.47 -0.98
N GLU A 79 9.58 -6.74 -1.53
CA GLU A 79 9.83 -7.97 -2.28
C GLU A 79 10.64 -8.93 -1.38
N SER A 80 10.23 -10.21 -1.33
CA SER A 80 11.12 -11.29 -0.90
C SER A 80 12.05 -11.60 -2.06
N THR A 81 13.12 -10.84 -2.20
CA THR A 81 14.25 -11.15 -3.09
C THR A 81 15.50 -10.54 -2.50
#